data_AF-A0A2N6VNQ1-F1
#
_entry.id   AF-A0A2N6VNQ1-F1
#
_cell.length_a   1.000
_cell.length_b   1.000
_cell.length_c   1.000
_cell.angle_alpha   90.00
_cell.angle_beta   90.00
_cell.angle_gamma   90.00
#
_symmetry.space_group_name_H-M   'P 1'
#
loop_
_entity.id
_entity.type
_entity.pdbx_description
1 polymer ?
#
loop_
_entity_poly.entity_id
_entity_poly.type
_entity_poly.pdbx_seq_one_letter_code
_entity_poly.pdbx_strand_id
1 'polypeptide(L)'
;MSSAQLIESLQQSIDKIEAHSAQPEPDPQAHDPEYKQAKKRALNILSVRDYSVDELRKKLIAREHPEDAVERVLAKLQRAGLLNDEEYAQNYVRVHREKRNLSTSALRRELAKRGVADKHIRYALDQVEDEHEVAFGVALKKARSTVGLPRETRMRRILAMLARRGFPQSISMDVTLRALDET
;
A
#
# COMPACT_ATOMS: atom_id res chain seq x y z
N MET A 1 -25.02 9.84 36.65
CA MET A 1 -25.99 9.54 35.59
C MET A 1 -26.88 8.41 36.07
N SER A 2 -28.20 8.57 35.99
CA SER A 2 -29.14 7.53 36.44
C SER A 2 -29.04 6.31 35.52
N SER A 3 -29.23 5.10 36.06
CA SER A 3 -29.25 3.86 35.27
C SER A 3 -30.21 3.94 34.08
N ALA A 4 -31.30 4.70 34.21
CA ALA A 4 -32.26 4.94 33.13
C ALA A 4 -31.66 5.73 31.95
N GLN A 5 -30.80 6.73 32.22
CA GLN A 5 -30.17 7.55 31.19
C GLN A 5 -29.10 6.78 30.39
N LEU A 6 -28.42 5.82 31.05
CA LEU A 6 -27.46 4.96 30.39
C LEU A 6 -28.16 3.99 29.43
N ILE A 7 -29.28 3.40 29.86
CA ILE A 7 -30.10 2.49 29.04
C ILE A 7 -30.65 3.24 27.82
N GLU A 8 -31.17 4.45 27.98
CA GLU A 8 -31.68 5.25 26.87
C GLU A 8 -30.59 5.62 25.86
N SER A 9 -29.39 5.96 26.33
CA SER A 9 -28.24 6.26 25.46
C SER A 9 -27.73 5.04 24.68
N LEU A 10 -27.80 3.85 25.29
CA LEU A 10 -27.43 2.59 24.67
C LEU A 10 -28.48 2.19 23.64
N GLN A 11 -29.76 2.37 23.94
CA GLN A 11 -30.85 2.09 23.00
C GLN A 11 -30.75 2.98 21.76
N GLN A 12 -30.52 4.28 21.93
CA GLN A 12 -30.29 5.21 20.81
C GLN A 12 -29.05 4.87 19.98
N SER A 13 -28.02 4.28 20.61
CA SER A 13 -26.81 3.84 19.91
C SER A 13 -27.03 2.54 19.13
N ILE A 14 -27.82 1.62 19.68
CA ILE A 14 -28.26 0.38 19.01
C ILE A 14 -29.19 0.73 17.84
N ASP A 15 -30.17 1.61 18.04
CA ASP A 15 -31.08 2.06 16.97
C ASP A 15 -30.31 2.76 15.84
N LYS A 16 -29.23 3.49 16.15
CA LYS A 16 -28.32 4.05 15.15
C LYS A 16 -27.54 2.97 14.41
N ILE A 17 -27.11 1.91 15.09
CA ILE A 17 -26.40 0.77 14.47
C ILE A 17 -27.37 -0.06 13.61
N GLU A 18 -28.61 -0.28 14.06
CA GLU A 18 -29.66 -0.98 13.32
C GLU A 18 -30.15 -0.15 12.13
N ALA A 19 -30.28 1.17 12.25
CA ALA A 19 -30.52 2.07 11.12
C ALA A 19 -29.35 2.09 10.12
N HIS A 20 -28.13 1.79 10.58
CA HIS A 20 -26.95 1.60 9.73
C HIS A 20 -26.77 0.16 9.23
N SER A 21 -27.54 -0.80 9.77
CA SER A 21 -27.75 -2.13 9.17
C SER A 21 -28.72 -2.01 8.00
N ALA A 22 -28.36 -1.11 7.08
CA ALA A 22 -29.07 -0.88 5.85
C ALA A 22 -29.13 -2.20 5.09
N GLN A 23 -30.34 -2.71 4.88
CA GLN A 23 -30.59 -3.52 3.70
C GLN A 23 -29.92 -2.78 2.54
N PRO A 24 -29.02 -3.42 1.79
CA PRO A 24 -28.30 -2.72 0.74
C PRO A 24 -29.38 -2.19 -0.20
N GLU A 25 -29.48 -0.86 -0.32
CA GLU A 25 -30.38 -0.27 -1.31
C GLU A 25 -30.17 -1.01 -2.62
N PRO A 26 -31.24 -1.47 -3.27
CA PRO A 26 -31.14 -2.27 -4.48
C PRO A 26 -30.30 -1.46 -5.46
N ASP A 27 -29.10 -1.99 -5.74
CA ASP A 27 -28.13 -1.36 -6.61
C ASP A 27 -28.84 -1.11 -7.95
N PRO A 28 -29.10 0.14 -8.37
CA PRO A 28 -29.95 0.42 -9.53
C PRO A 28 -29.40 -0.23 -10.82
N GLN A 29 -28.11 -0.56 -10.80
CA GLN A 29 -27.35 -1.19 -11.87
C GLN A 29 -27.39 -2.72 -11.79
N ALA A 30 -28.05 -3.29 -10.77
CA ALA A 30 -28.23 -4.74 -10.60
C ALA A 30 -29.19 -5.38 -11.61
N HIS A 31 -29.62 -4.67 -12.65
CA HIS A 31 -30.28 -5.30 -13.80
C HIS A 31 -29.33 -5.47 -14.99
N ASP A 32 -28.22 -4.73 -15.02
CA ASP A 32 -27.22 -4.75 -16.07
C ASP A 32 -26.33 -6.01 -15.98
N PRO A 33 -26.36 -6.90 -17.00
CA PRO A 33 -25.56 -8.13 -17.01
C PRO A 33 -24.04 -7.88 -16.98
N GLU A 34 -23.57 -6.83 -17.65
CA GLU A 34 -22.14 -6.51 -17.78
C GLU A 34 -21.60 -6.02 -16.45
N TYR A 35 -22.35 -5.12 -15.79
CA TYR A 35 -22.05 -4.66 -14.44
C TYR A 35 -21.98 -5.82 -13.44
N LYS A 36 -22.95 -6.75 -13.46
CA LYS A 36 -22.94 -7.93 -12.58
C LYS A 36 -21.70 -8.79 -12.76
N GLN A 37 -21.33 -9.05 -14.01
CA GLN A 37 -20.17 -9.89 -14.33
C GLN A 37 -18.88 -9.22 -13.89
N ALA A 38 -18.71 -7.92 -14.19
CA ALA A 38 -17.58 -7.14 -13.73
C ALA A 38 -17.49 -7.08 -12.19
N LYS A 39 -18.61 -6.86 -11.50
CA LYS A 39 -18.68 -6.85 -10.02
C LYS A 39 -18.28 -8.19 -9.42
N LYS A 40 -18.86 -9.28 -9.92
CA LYS A 40 -18.50 -10.64 -9.46
C LYS A 40 -17.01 -10.90 -9.66
N ARG A 41 -16.46 -10.50 -10.82
CA ARG A 41 -15.03 -10.66 -11.11
C ARG A 41 -14.16 -9.81 -10.19
N ALA A 42 -14.55 -8.57 -9.94
CA ALA A 42 -13.84 -7.66 -9.04
C ALA A 42 -13.75 -8.23 -7.63
N LEU A 43 -14.87 -8.73 -7.09
CA LEU A 43 -14.90 -9.36 -5.76
C LEU A 43 -14.01 -10.61 -5.69
N ASN A 44 -14.00 -11.44 -6.74
CA ASN A 44 -13.10 -12.60 -6.82
C ASN A 44 -11.62 -12.21 -6.90
N ILE A 45 -11.30 -11.03 -7.45
CA ILE A 45 -9.91 -10.53 -7.49
C ILE A 45 -9.51 -10.03 -6.11
N LEU A 46 -10.39 -9.25 -5.46
CA LEU A 46 -10.16 -8.67 -4.13
C LEU A 46 -10.12 -9.73 -3.01
N SER A 47 -10.78 -10.88 -3.18
CA SER A 47 -10.70 -11.96 -2.19
C SER A 47 -9.33 -12.61 -2.06
N VAL A 48 -8.42 -12.40 -3.03
CA VAL A 48 -7.07 -12.97 -3.01
C VAL A 48 -6.08 -12.03 -2.33
N ARG A 49 -6.16 -10.73 -2.62
CA ARG A 49 -5.33 -9.67 -2.03
C ARG A 49 -5.92 -8.30 -2.36
N ASP A 50 -5.43 -7.27 -1.67
CA ASP A 50 -5.73 -5.88 -1.98
C ASP A 50 -5.17 -5.44 -3.34
N TYR A 51 -5.86 -4.50 -3.98
CA TYR A 51 -5.48 -3.88 -5.25
C TYR A 51 -5.69 -2.37 -5.16
N SER A 52 -4.87 -1.60 -5.88
CA SER A 52 -5.23 -0.22 -6.16
C SER A 52 -6.42 -0.18 -7.13
N VAL A 53 -7.12 0.95 -7.16
CA VAL A 53 -8.22 1.17 -8.10
C VAL A 53 -7.77 0.96 -9.54
N ASP A 54 -6.60 1.49 -9.90
CA ASP A 54 -6.05 1.37 -11.26
C ASP A 54 -5.60 -0.05 -11.61
N GLU A 55 -5.01 -0.81 -10.67
CA GLU A 55 -4.68 -2.22 -10.91
C GLU A 55 -5.96 -3.03 -11.15
N LEU A 56 -7.03 -2.78 -10.39
CA LEU A 56 -8.29 -3.50 -10.57
C LEU A 56 -8.95 -3.12 -11.89
N ARG A 57 -8.99 -1.83 -12.25
CA ARG A 57 -9.45 -1.34 -13.56
C ARG A 57 -8.77 -2.10 -14.69
N LYS A 58 -7.42 -2.05 -14.73
CA LYS A 58 -6.62 -2.72 -15.76
C LYS A 58 -6.91 -4.21 -15.85
N LYS A 59 -7.12 -4.88 -14.71
CA LYS A 59 -7.48 -6.31 -14.70
C LYS A 59 -8.86 -6.61 -15.25
N LEU A 60 -9.84 -5.74 -15.03
CA LEU A 60 -11.20 -5.92 -15.55
C LEU A 60 -11.25 -5.62 -17.05
N ILE A 61 -10.57 -4.56 -17.50
CA ILE A 61 -10.46 -4.21 -18.93
C ILE A 61 -9.70 -5.28 -19.72
N ALA A 62 -8.61 -5.81 -19.16
CA ALA A 62 -7.88 -6.94 -19.77
C ALA A 62 -8.71 -8.25 -19.85
N ARG A 63 -9.90 -8.27 -19.25
CA ARG A 63 -10.89 -9.36 -19.34
C ARG A 63 -12.11 -8.97 -20.18
N GLU A 64 -11.97 -7.92 -20.98
CA GLU A 64 -12.98 -7.47 -21.95
C GLU A 64 -14.29 -7.02 -21.30
N HIS A 65 -14.25 -6.60 -20.03
CA HIS A 65 -15.39 -5.90 -19.42
C HIS A 65 -15.50 -4.48 -19.98
N PRO A 66 -16.71 -4.00 -20.30
CA PRO A 66 -16.93 -2.62 -20.77
C PRO A 66 -16.49 -1.57 -19.76
N GLU A 67 -15.86 -0.49 -20.25
CA GLU A 67 -15.28 0.57 -19.40
C GLU A 67 -16.33 1.23 -18.49
N ASP A 68 -17.53 1.50 -19.01
CA ASP A 68 -18.61 2.11 -18.24
C ASP A 68 -19.10 1.21 -17.09
N ALA A 69 -19.16 -0.12 -17.33
CA ALA A 69 -19.48 -1.10 -16.30
C ALA A 69 -18.36 -1.18 -15.25
N VAL A 70 -17.09 -1.14 -15.69
CA VAL A 70 -15.92 -1.13 -14.79
C VAL A 70 -15.92 0.09 -13.89
N GLU A 71 -16.07 1.31 -14.43
CA GLU A 71 -16.06 2.53 -13.62
C GLU A 71 -17.20 2.55 -12.60
N ARG A 72 -18.39 2.10 -12.98
CA ARG A 72 -19.53 1.92 -12.06
C ARG A 72 -19.20 0.96 -10.92
N VAL A 73 -18.59 -0.20 -11.22
CA VAL A 73 -18.17 -1.18 -10.22
C VAL A 73 -17.12 -0.59 -9.29
N LEU A 74 -16.09 0.06 -9.82
CA LEU A 74 -15.03 0.68 -9.02
C LEU A 74 -15.60 1.73 -8.06
N ALA A 75 -16.47 2.62 -8.55
CA ALA A 75 -17.14 3.63 -7.73
C ALA A 75 -18.03 3.01 -6.63
N LYS A 76 -18.68 1.86 -6.89
CA LYS A 76 -19.46 1.14 -5.87
C LYS A 76 -18.54 0.52 -4.81
N LEU A 77 -17.44 -0.10 -5.23
CA LEU A 77 -16.48 -0.74 -4.32
C LEU A 77 -15.76 0.29 -3.44
N GLN A 78 -15.40 1.46 -3.99
CA GLN A 78 -14.84 2.57 -3.21
C GLN A 78 -15.83 3.09 -2.18
N ARG A 79 -17.09 3.32 -2.56
CA ARG A 79 -18.15 3.74 -1.61
C ARG A 79 -18.41 2.71 -0.51
N ALA A 80 -18.24 1.43 -0.82
CA ALA A 80 -18.37 0.34 0.15
C ALA A 80 -17.10 0.13 1.02
N GLY A 81 -16.03 0.91 0.81
CA GLY A 81 -14.75 0.75 1.52
C GLY A 81 -13.93 -0.47 1.11
N LEU A 82 -14.35 -1.21 0.07
CA LEU A 82 -13.63 -2.40 -0.43
C LEU A 82 -12.44 -2.04 -1.31
N LEU A 83 -12.38 -0.80 -1.79
CA LEU A 83 -11.24 -0.23 -2.49
C LEU A 83 -10.83 1.07 -1.82
N ASN A 84 -9.59 1.12 -1.34
CA ASN A 84 -9.03 2.29 -0.68
C ASN A 84 -7.55 2.44 -1.06
N ASP A 85 -7.25 3.39 -1.96
CA ASP A 85 -5.87 3.65 -2.42
C ASP A 85 -4.97 4.21 -1.30
N GLU A 86 -5.54 4.87 -0.29
CA GLU A 86 -4.79 5.38 0.86
C GLU A 86 -4.28 4.23 1.72
N GLU A 87 -5.19 3.35 2.14
CA GLU A 87 -4.87 2.17 2.94
C GLU A 87 -3.96 1.21 2.17
N TYR A 88 -4.25 1.02 0.87
CA TYR A 88 -3.39 0.25 -0.02
C TYR A 88 -1.96 0.79 -0.04
N ALA A 89 -1.78 2.12 -0.19
CA ALA A 89 -0.46 2.74 -0.23
C ALA A 89 0.30 2.55 1.09
N GLN A 90 -0.37 2.75 2.23
CA GLN A 90 0.23 2.55 3.55
C GLN A 90 0.66 1.10 3.77
N ASN A 91 -0.23 0.15 3.47
CA ASN A 91 0.06 -1.29 3.57
C ASN A 91 1.23 -1.69 2.66
N TYR A 92 1.26 -1.15 1.45
CA TYR A 92 2.33 -1.39 0.50
C TYR A 92 3.68 -0.90 1.03
N VAL A 93 3.73 0.34 1.53
CA VAL A 93 4.94 0.93 2.11
C VAL A 93 5.44 0.11 3.29
N ARG A 94 4.57 -0.22 4.25
CA ARG A 94 4.91 -1.02 5.44
C ARG A 94 5.53 -2.37 5.07
N VAL A 95 4.84 -3.14 4.24
CA VAL A 95 5.27 -4.50 3.84
C VAL A 95 6.60 -4.46 3.08
N HIS A 96 6.80 -3.49 2.17
CA HIS A 96 8.00 -3.45 1.34
C HIS A 96 9.21 -2.84 2.06
N ARG A 97 8.99 -1.96 3.04
CA ARG A 97 10.03 -1.53 3.98
C ARG A 97 10.55 -2.73 4.78
N GLU A 98 9.67 -3.44 5.47
CA GLU A 98 10.02 -4.58 6.31
C GLU A 98 10.71 -5.70 5.51
N LYS A 99 10.16 -6.08 4.35
CA LYS A 99 10.64 -7.25 3.61
C LYS A 99 11.83 -6.95 2.70
N ARG A 100 11.91 -5.74 2.12
CA ARG A 100 12.89 -5.44 1.05
C ARG A 100 13.83 -4.29 1.40
N ASN A 101 13.53 -3.50 2.43
CA ASN A 101 14.26 -2.28 2.80
C ASN A 101 14.41 -1.33 1.60
N LEU A 102 13.30 -1.03 0.92
CA LEU A 102 13.29 -0.08 -0.19
C LEU A 102 13.36 1.37 0.31
N SER A 103 14.02 2.21 -0.48
CA SER A 103 13.98 3.67 -0.31
C SER A 103 12.58 4.26 -0.50
N THR A 104 12.35 5.44 0.06
CA THR A 104 11.16 6.27 -0.19
C THR A 104 10.93 6.48 -1.68
N SER A 105 12.00 6.77 -2.42
CA SER A 105 11.97 7.02 -3.85
C SER A 105 11.60 5.78 -4.67
N ALA A 106 12.10 4.60 -4.28
CA ALA A 106 11.70 3.35 -4.93
C ALA A 106 10.23 3.03 -4.67
N LEU A 107 9.76 3.18 -3.43
CA LEU A 107 8.35 2.98 -3.06
C LEU A 107 7.42 3.92 -3.81
N ARG A 108 7.77 5.23 -3.89
CA ARG A 108 7.04 6.22 -4.69
C ARG A 108 6.87 5.77 -6.13
N ARG A 109 7.95 5.33 -6.78
CA ARG A 109 7.91 4.86 -8.18
C ARG A 109 7.07 3.59 -8.34
N GLU A 110 7.17 2.64 -7.41
CA GLU A 110 6.37 1.41 -7.46
C GLU A 110 4.87 1.70 -7.29
N LEU A 111 4.50 2.58 -6.35
CA LEU A 111 3.11 3.00 -6.15
C LEU A 111 2.55 3.80 -7.34
N ALA A 112 3.34 4.70 -7.91
CA ALA A 112 2.94 5.47 -9.09
C ALA A 112 2.70 4.55 -10.30
N LYS A 113 3.53 3.51 -10.49
CA LYS A 113 3.32 2.48 -11.53
C LYS A 113 2.04 1.66 -11.32
N ARG A 114 1.59 1.55 -10.06
CA ARG A 114 0.32 0.91 -9.67
C ARG A 114 -0.87 1.88 -9.76
N GLY A 115 -0.66 3.09 -10.27
CA GLY A 115 -1.72 4.09 -10.49
C GLY A 115 -2.27 4.72 -9.22
N VAL A 116 -1.57 4.62 -8.10
CA VAL A 116 -1.96 5.29 -6.85
C VAL A 116 -1.75 6.81 -6.99
N ALA A 117 -2.74 7.60 -6.61
CA ALA A 117 -2.64 9.06 -6.68
C ALA A 117 -1.54 9.61 -5.76
N ASP A 118 -0.83 10.64 -6.22
CA ASP A 118 0.34 11.18 -5.52
C ASP A 118 0.05 11.67 -4.09
N LYS A 119 -1.18 12.14 -3.83
CA LYS A 119 -1.62 12.51 -2.47
C LYS A 119 -1.55 11.34 -1.48
N HIS A 120 -1.97 10.15 -1.89
CA HIS A 120 -1.94 8.94 -1.06
C HIS A 120 -0.51 8.41 -0.91
N ILE A 121 0.29 8.54 -1.98
CA ILE A 121 1.71 8.18 -1.94
C ILE A 121 2.48 9.07 -0.95
N ARG A 122 2.28 10.40 -1.02
CA ARG A 122 2.91 11.35 -0.08
C ARG A 122 2.52 11.00 1.35
N TYR A 123 1.22 10.89 1.61
CA TYR A 123 0.73 10.56 2.95
C TYR A 123 1.32 9.25 3.48
N ALA A 124 1.35 8.18 2.69
CA ALA A 124 1.93 6.91 3.10
C ALA A 124 3.45 6.98 3.36
N LEU A 125 4.18 7.82 2.64
CA LEU A 125 5.64 7.98 2.80
C LEU A 125 6.02 8.91 3.95
N ASP A 126 5.18 9.90 4.28
CA ASP A 126 5.39 10.82 5.39
C ASP A 126 5.31 10.13 6.75
N GLN A 127 4.64 8.97 6.83
CA GLN A 127 4.53 8.17 8.06
C GLN A 127 5.73 7.24 8.30
N VAL A 128 6.77 7.31 7.47
CA VAL A 128 7.86 6.32 7.50
C VAL A 128 9.06 6.81 8.33
N GLU A 129 9.67 5.88 9.06
CA GLU A 129 10.92 6.07 9.80
C GLU A 129 12.09 6.59 8.93
N ASP A 130 13.12 7.08 9.62
CA ASP A 130 14.31 7.69 9.02
C ASP A 130 14.94 6.78 7.93
N GLU A 131 15.01 7.32 6.72
CA GLU A 131 15.59 6.66 5.57
C GLU A 131 17.08 6.33 5.75
N HIS A 132 17.81 7.10 6.56
CA HIS A 132 19.21 6.83 6.88
C HIS A 132 19.38 5.54 7.69
N GLU A 133 18.55 5.33 8.71
CA GLU A 133 18.66 4.15 9.57
C GLU A 133 18.33 2.86 8.82
N VAL A 134 17.31 2.90 7.94
CA VAL A 134 17.01 1.76 7.06
C VAL A 134 18.17 1.48 6.10
N ALA A 135 18.75 2.51 5.48
CA ALA A 135 19.91 2.35 4.60
C ALA A 135 21.12 1.79 5.36
N PHE A 136 21.35 2.25 6.58
CA PHE A 136 22.44 1.81 7.44
C PHE A 136 22.30 0.34 7.84
N GLY A 137 21.11 -0.11 8.27
CA GLY A 137 20.88 -1.53 8.57
C GLY A 137 21.16 -2.44 7.36
N VAL A 138 20.80 -2.00 6.15
CA VAL A 138 21.13 -2.69 4.90
C VAL A 138 22.63 -2.72 4.65
N ALA A 139 23.30 -1.58 4.79
CA ALA A 139 24.74 -1.44 4.59
C ALA A 139 25.54 -2.31 5.56
N LEU A 140 25.22 -2.24 6.85
CA LEU A 140 25.85 -3.01 7.92
C LEU A 140 25.73 -4.52 7.70
N LYS A 141 24.54 -5.01 7.36
CA LYS A 141 24.34 -6.43 7.02
C LYS A 141 25.24 -6.87 5.86
N LYS A 142 25.39 -6.03 4.84
CA LYS A 142 26.25 -6.33 3.68
C LYS A 142 27.74 -6.20 4.00
N ALA A 143 28.13 -5.24 4.83
CA ALA A 143 29.50 -5.06 5.28
C ALA A 143 29.99 -6.27 6.08
N ARG A 144 29.16 -6.78 7.01
CA ARG A 144 29.41 -8.03 7.75
C ARG A 144 29.56 -9.25 6.84
N SER A 145 28.74 -9.34 5.79
CA SER A 145 28.81 -10.46 4.83
C SER A 145 30.00 -10.41 3.86
N THR A 146 30.85 -9.39 3.95
CA THR A 146 31.97 -9.15 3.01
C THR A 146 33.30 -8.96 3.72
N VAL A 147 33.36 -9.28 5.02
CA VAL A 147 34.61 -9.34 5.80
C VAL A 147 35.62 -10.26 5.09
N GLY A 148 36.89 -9.86 5.09
CA GLY A 148 37.98 -10.55 4.39
C GLY A 148 38.21 -10.11 2.94
N LEU A 149 37.33 -9.28 2.36
CA LEU A 149 37.57 -8.67 1.05
C LEU A 149 38.28 -7.30 1.18
N PRO A 150 39.01 -6.85 0.14
CA PRO A 150 39.58 -5.51 0.11
C PRO A 150 38.49 -4.44 0.30
N ARG A 151 38.80 -3.38 1.06
CA ARG A 151 37.85 -2.31 1.43
C ARG A 151 37.12 -1.72 0.23
N GLU A 152 37.84 -1.44 -0.85
CA GLU A 152 37.26 -0.89 -2.08
C GLU A 152 36.21 -1.83 -2.71
N THR A 153 36.48 -3.15 -2.69
CA THR A 153 35.53 -4.16 -3.17
C THR A 153 34.29 -4.24 -2.28
N ARG A 154 34.47 -4.15 -0.96
CA ARG A 154 33.34 -4.10 0.00
C ARG A 154 32.47 -2.88 -0.28
N MET A 155 33.08 -1.69 -0.35
CA MET A 155 32.41 -0.42 -0.66
C MET A 155 31.60 -0.49 -1.95
N ARG A 156 32.21 -0.95 -3.05
CA ARG A 156 31.53 -1.10 -4.36
C ARG A 156 30.29 -2.00 -4.27
N ARG A 157 30.40 -3.11 -3.52
CA ARG A 157 29.30 -4.09 -3.34
C ARG A 157 28.16 -3.53 -2.49
N ILE A 158 28.47 -2.76 -1.44
CA ILE A 158 27.46 -2.11 -0.59
C ILE A 158 26.73 -1.02 -1.40
N LEU A 159 27.46 -0.11 -2.04
CA LEU A 159 26.88 0.95 -2.86
C LEU A 159 25.98 0.39 -3.97
N ALA A 160 26.43 -0.66 -4.69
CA ALA A 160 25.61 -1.30 -5.71
C ALA A 160 24.32 -1.93 -5.13
N MET A 161 24.38 -2.45 -3.90
CA MET A 161 23.21 -3.03 -3.21
C MET A 161 22.19 -1.95 -2.79
N LEU A 162 22.67 -0.79 -2.34
CA LEU A 162 21.84 0.36 -1.97
C LEU A 162 21.21 1.01 -3.21
N ALA A 163 21.97 1.14 -4.30
CA ALA A 163 21.47 1.67 -5.58
C ALA A 163 20.32 0.82 -6.14
N ARG A 164 20.40 -0.51 -6.09
CA ARG A 164 19.29 -1.40 -6.50
C ARG A 164 18.04 -1.28 -5.63
N ARG A 165 18.18 -0.76 -4.41
CA ARG A 165 17.06 -0.43 -3.50
C ARG A 165 16.60 1.03 -3.63
N GLY A 166 17.26 1.80 -4.49
CA GLY A 166 16.89 3.17 -4.84
C GLY A 166 17.33 4.24 -3.84
N PHE A 167 18.20 3.91 -2.89
CA PHE A 167 18.68 4.90 -1.92
C PHE A 167 19.45 6.02 -2.63
N PRO A 168 19.27 7.30 -2.21
CA PRO A 168 20.04 8.42 -2.73
C PRO A 168 21.55 8.20 -2.56
N GLN A 169 22.34 8.77 -3.47
CA GLN A 169 23.79 8.60 -3.45
C GLN A 169 24.43 9.19 -2.19
N SER A 170 23.94 10.33 -1.70
CA SER A 170 24.40 10.98 -0.47
C SER A 170 24.27 10.06 0.74
N ILE A 171 23.06 9.57 0.99
CA ILE A 171 22.77 8.60 2.06
C ILE A 171 23.62 7.35 1.88
N SER A 172 23.67 6.82 0.65
CA SER A 172 24.38 5.58 0.38
C SER A 172 25.87 5.66 0.68
N MET A 173 26.51 6.80 0.37
CA MET A 173 27.93 7.01 0.66
C MET A 173 28.19 7.06 2.17
N ASP A 174 27.43 7.89 2.87
CA ASP A 174 27.54 8.09 4.31
C ASP A 174 27.38 6.77 5.08
N VAL A 175 26.26 6.06 4.86
CA VAL A 175 26.00 4.80 5.56
C VAL A 175 26.96 3.67 5.19
N THR A 176 27.56 3.71 3.99
CA THR A 176 28.56 2.72 3.57
C THR A 176 29.86 2.92 4.34
N LEU A 177 30.32 4.17 4.48
CA LEU A 177 31.53 4.48 5.23
C LEU A 177 31.36 4.09 6.69
N ARG A 178 30.27 4.54 7.32
CA ARG A 178 29.92 4.16 8.70
C ARG A 178 29.87 2.64 8.90
N ALA A 179 29.20 1.91 8.02
CA ALA A 179 29.09 0.45 8.12
C ALA A 179 30.43 -0.29 7.99
N LEU A 180 31.35 0.24 7.17
CA LEU A 180 32.71 -0.33 7.03
C LEU A 180 33.58 -0.05 8.24
N ASP A 181 33.41 1.10 8.88
CA ASP A 181 34.19 1.45 10.08
C ASP A 181 33.73 0.64 11.31
N GLU A 182 32.49 0.15 11.31
CA GLU A 182 31.95 -0.77 12.32
C GLU A 182 32.25 -2.27 12.06
N THR A 183 32.92 -2.64 10.95
CA THR A 183 33.12 -4.06 10.54
C THR A 183 34.44 -4.39 9.87
#